data_AF-A0A933M6H7-F1
#
_entry.id   AF-A0A933M6H7-F1
#
_cell.length_a   1.000
_cell.length_b   1.000
_cell.length_c   1.000
_cell.angle_alpha   90.00
_cell.angle_beta   90.00
_cell.angle_gamma   90.00
#
_symmetry.space_group_name_H-M   'P 1'
#
loop_
_entity.id
_entity.type
_entity.pdbx_description
1 polymer ?
#
loop_
_entity_poly.entity_id
_entity_poly.type
_entity_poly.pdbx_seq_one_letter_code
_entity_poly.pdbx_strand_id
1 'polypeptide(L)' 'MRKDITEHKGQLQELDRSFDLQFWQAQKPQARFDATWELVLHAYAAKRNDIRQLRLDRSIEKYQRQRRVNGR' A
#
# COMPACT_ATOMS: atom_id res chain seq x y z
N MET A 1 22.37 -10.79 -19.24
CA MET A 1 22.08 -9.37 -18.90
C MET A 1 20.57 -9.24 -18.75
N ARG A 2 20.04 -8.99 -17.54
CA ARG A 2 18.60 -8.73 -17.36
C ARG A 2 18.27 -7.41 -18.09
N LYS A 3 17.22 -7.41 -18.91
CA LYS A 3 16.92 -6.37 -19.91
C LYS A 3 15.76 -5.45 -19.52
N ASP A 4 15.38 -5.39 -18.24
CA ASP A 4 14.06 -4.84 -17.87
C ASP A 4 14.14 -3.79 -16.74
N ILE A 5 15.23 -3.03 -16.67
CA ILE A 5 15.35 -1.90 -15.71
C ILE A 5 15.04 -0.61 -16.47
N THR A 6 13.91 0.00 -16.14
CA THR A 6 13.53 1.33 -16.62
C THR A 6 13.78 2.35 -15.51
N GLU A 7 14.62 3.35 -15.78
CA GLU A 7 14.91 4.45 -14.86
C GLU A 7 14.37 5.75 -15.44
N HIS A 8 13.53 6.46 -14.68
CA HIS A 8 13.03 7.78 -15.05
C HIS A 8 13.69 8.86 -14.17
N LYS A 9 14.24 9.90 -14.80
CA LYS A 9 14.91 11.02 -14.13
C LYS A 9 14.13 12.31 -14.40
N GLY A 10 13.76 13.04 -13.35
CA GLY A 10 12.99 14.27 -13.46
C GLY A 10 12.43 14.73 -12.11
N GLN A 11 11.72 15.86 -12.10
CA GLN A 11 11.00 16.28 -10.91
C GLN A 11 9.83 15.33 -10.65
N LEU A 12 9.63 14.94 -9.38
CA LEU A 12 8.61 13.94 -9.00
C LEU A 12 7.18 14.33 -9.42
N GLN A 13 6.94 15.62 -9.59
CA GLN A 13 5.65 16.21 -9.97
C GLN A 13 5.41 16.12 -11.49
N GLU A 14 6.48 16.08 -12.29
CA GLU A 14 6.47 16.06 -13.75
C GLU A 14 6.69 14.64 -14.31
N LEU A 15 7.03 13.69 -13.44
CA LEU A 15 7.27 12.29 -13.78
C LEU A 15 5.98 11.60 -14.22
N ASP A 16 6.05 10.94 -15.38
CA ASP A 16 4.97 10.07 -15.87
C ASP A 16 4.81 8.87 -14.92
N ARG A 17 3.66 8.81 -14.25
CA ARG A 17 3.32 7.76 -13.29
C ARG A 17 2.56 6.59 -13.90
N SER A 18 2.38 6.58 -15.23
CA SER A 18 1.66 5.51 -15.92
C SER A 18 2.29 4.14 -15.65
N PHE A 19 3.62 4.08 -15.62
CA PHE A 19 4.35 2.86 -15.24
C PHE A 19 4.02 2.41 -13.81
N ASP A 20 4.14 3.32 -12.82
CA ASP A 20 3.89 3.00 -11.41
C ASP A 20 2.46 2.46 -11.22
N LEU A 21 1.49 3.12 -11.84
CA LEU A 21 0.09 2.71 -11.78
C LEU A 21 -0.12 1.32 -12.36
N GLN A 22 0.41 1.05 -13.56
CA GLN A 22 0.30 -0.27 -14.18
C GLN A 22 1.01 -1.35 -13.37
N PHE A 23 2.22 -1.08 -12.90
CA PHE A 23 3.00 -1.99 -12.06
C PHE A 23 2.22 -2.38 -10.80
N TRP A 24 1.70 -1.40 -10.06
CA TRP A 24 0.95 -1.65 -8.84
C TRP A 24 -0.40 -2.32 -9.11
N GLN A 25 -1.09 -1.99 -10.20
CA GLN A 25 -2.35 -2.64 -10.56
C GLN A 25 -2.18 -4.11 -10.97
N ALA A 26 -1.02 -4.48 -11.51
CA ALA A 26 -0.70 -5.88 -11.84
C ALA A 26 -0.43 -6.76 -10.60
N GLN A 27 -0.13 -6.16 -9.45
CA GLN A 27 0.17 -6.90 -8.23
C GLN A 27 -1.09 -7.50 -7.59
N LYS A 28 -0.93 -8.68 -6.99
CA LYS A 28 -1.99 -9.27 -6.15
C LYS A 28 -2.33 -8.33 -4.98
N PRO A 29 -3.59 -8.30 -4.52
CA PRO A 29 -3.99 -7.45 -3.39
C PRO A 29 -3.09 -7.59 -2.15
N GLN A 30 -2.69 -8.82 -1.81
CA GLN A 30 -1.80 -9.07 -0.67
C GLN A 30 -0.42 -8.41 -0.83
N ALA A 31 0.20 -8.52 -2.00
CA ALA A 31 1.52 -7.93 -2.24
C ALA A 31 1.50 -6.39 -2.13
N ARG A 32 0.42 -5.75 -2.59
CA ARG A 32 0.20 -4.32 -2.40
C ARG A 32 0.06 -3.94 -0.93
N PHE A 33 -0.70 -4.74 -0.18
CA PHE A 33 -0.89 -4.54 1.25
C PHE A 33 0.44 -4.64 2.00
N ASP A 34 1.20 -5.70 1.76
CA ASP A 34 2.49 -5.95 2.44
C ASP A 34 3.47 -4.80 2.17
N ALA A 35 3.65 -4.40 0.90
CA ALA A 35 4.54 -3.30 0.54
C ALA A 35 4.11 -1.95 1.16
N THR A 36 2.80 -1.68 1.19
CA THR A 36 2.28 -0.47 1.83
C THR A 36 2.50 -0.50 3.34
N TRP A 37 2.36 -1.67 3.97
CA TRP A 37 2.57 -1.83 5.40
C TRP A 37 4.04 -1.63 5.80
N GLU A 38 4.97 -2.16 5.03
CA GLU A 38 6.41 -1.89 5.22
C GLU A 38 6.71 -0.39 5.15
N LEU A 39 6.13 0.33 4.18
CA LEU A 39 6.29 1.78 4.06
C LEU A 39 5.78 2.52 5.32
N VAL A 40 4.64 2.10 5.87
CA VAL A 40 4.09 2.66 7.11
C VAL A 40 5.03 2.43 8.30
N LEU A 41 5.57 1.22 8.45
CA LEU A 41 6.53 0.90 9.50
C LEU A 41 7.79 1.77 9.39
N HIS A 42 8.34 1.92 8.19
CA HIS A 42 9.50 2.77 7.94
C HIS A 42 9.22 4.24 8.26
N ALA A 43 8.08 4.77 7.81
CA ALA A 43 7.68 6.15 8.09
C ALA A 43 7.49 6.41 9.59
N TYR A 44 6.92 5.44 10.31
CA TYR A 44 6.73 5.53 11.76
C TYR A 44 8.06 5.48 12.51
N ALA A 45 8.96 4.58 12.11
CA ALA A 45 10.31 4.47 12.66
C ALA A 45 11.16 5.73 12.42
N ALA A 46 11.06 6.33 11.22
CA ALA A 46 11.76 7.57 10.87
C ALA A 46 11.36 8.74 11.78
N LYS A 47 10.14 8.72 12.34
CA LYS A 47 9.67 9.70 13.34
C LYS A 47 10.13 9.40 14.77
N ARG A 48 11.04 8.44 14.95
CA ARG A 48 11.56 7.94 16.25
C ARG A 48 10.50 7.37 17.19
N ASN A 49 9.35 6.95 16.67
CA ASN A 49 8.34 6.29 17.46
C ASN A 49 8.64 4.78 17.56
N ASP A 50 8.28 4.16 18.68
CA ASP A 50 8.44 2.72 18.86
C ASP A 50 7.40 1.95 18.03
N ILE A 51 7.86 1.26 16.99
CA ILE A 51 7.04 0.43 16.08
C ILE A 51 6.10 -0.52 16.84
N ARG A 52 6.47 -0.99 18.05
CA ARG A 52 5.64 -1.88 18.88
C ARG A 52 4.34 -1.22 19.36
N GLN A 53 4.24 0.10 19.25
CA GLN A 53 3.06 0.88 19.56
C GLN A 53 2.10 1.02 18.36
N LEU A 54 2.52 0.60 17.16
CA LEU A 54 1.62 0.56 16.00
C LEU A 54 0.48 -0.43 16.27
N ARG A 55 -0.73 0.11 16.20
CA ARG A 55 -1.97 -0.66 16.30
C ARG A 55 -2.89 -0.21 15.18
N LEU A 56 -3.74 -1.13 14.74
CA LEU A 56 -4.80 -0.80 13.78
C LEU A 56 -5.67 0.30 14.38
N ASP A 57 -5.78 1.43 13.68
CA ASP A 57 -6.70 2.49 14.07
C ASP A 57 -8.13 2.02 13.80
N ARG A 58 -8.87 1.78 14.89
CA ARG A 58 -10.24 1.27 14.84
C ARG A 58 -11.24 2.27 14.25
N SER A 59 -10.87 3.53 14.07
CA SER A 59 -11.71 4.51 13.37
C SER A 59 -11.82 4.22 11.87
N ILE A 60 -10.85 3.50 11.30
CA ILE A 60 -10.80 3.14 9.88
C ILE A 60 -11.62 1.86 9.61
N GLU A 61 -11.86 1.05 10.64
CA GLU A 61 -12.54 -0.24 10.53
C GLU A 61 -14.06 -0.11 10.69
N LYS A 62 -14.75 0.53 9.72
CA LYS A 62 -16.21 0.36 9.57
C LYS A 62 -16.51 -0.98 8.89
N TYR A 63 -16.27 -2.09 9.60
CA TYR A 63 -16.68 -3.41 9.15
C TYR A 63 -18.20 -3.56 9.36
N GLN A 64 -19.01 -3.16 8.36
CA GLN A 64 -20.44 -3.47 8.39
C GLN A 64 -20.62 -4.95 8.10
N ARG A 65 -21.03 -5.72 9.12
CA ARG A 65 -21.40 -7.13 8.99
C ARG A 65 -22.50 -7.24 7.93
N GLN A 66 -22.19 -7.82 6.77
CA GLN A 66 -23.22 -8.15 5.77
C GLN A 66 -24.19 -9.15 6.41
N ARG A 67 -25.42 -8.70 6.69
CA ARG A 67 -26.52 -9.59 7.06
C ARG A 67 -26.73 -10.55 5.89
N ARG A 68 -26.46 -11.84 6.09
CA ARG A 68 -26.99 -12.88 5.21
C ARG A 68 -28.51 -12.82 5.33
N VAL A 69 -29.17 -12.36 4.27
CA VAL A 69 -30.61 -12.56 4.11
C VAL A 69 -30.77 -14.02 3.69
N ASN A 70 -31.06 -14.89 4.65
CA ASN A 70 -31.59 -16.21 4.33
C ASN A 70 -33.02 -15.98 3.81
N GLY A 71 -33.20 -16.16 2.50
CA GLY A 71 -34.51 -16.19 1.88
C GLY A 71 -35.35 -17.32 2.48
N ARG A 72 -36.57 -16.97 2.86
CA ARG A 72 -37.68 -17.92 3.02
C ARG A 72 -38.33 -18.15 1.66
#